data_AF-A0A2E0RTR8-F1
#
_entry.id   AF-A0A2E0RTR8-F1
#
_cell.length_a   1.000
_cell.length_b   1.000
_cell.length_c   1.000
_cell.angle_alpha   90.00
_cell.angle_beta   90.00
_cell.angle_gamma   90.00
#
_symmetry.space_group_name_H-M   'P 1'
#
loop_
_entity.id
_entity.type
_entity.pdbx_description
1 polymer ?
#
loop_
_entity_poly.entity_id
_entity_poly.type
_entity_poly.pdbx_seq_one_letter_code
_entity_poly.pdbx_strand_id
1 'polypeptide(L)'
;MAEPVVVALDRAQSTLDELDRRCCDAGRSPRLAALAAKLTEIRHAAHQPVGAEPDELDDLLQEAGAMVGALQVGCCAPNRLPLYATLLEQLNVVQRHLTPMH
;
A
#
# COMPACT_ATOMS: atom_id res chain seq x y z
N MET A 1 -12.37 8.86 -14.30
CA MET A 1 -10.95 8.58 -14.59
C MET A 1 -10.32 7.89 -13.36
N ALA A 2 -10.58 6.59 -13.18
CA ALA A 2 -10.12 5.83 -12.00
C ALA A 2 -9.06 4.76 -12.34
N GLU A 3 -8.81 4.50 -13.64
CA GLU A 3 -7.82 3.52 -14.12
C GLU A 3 -6.42 3.62 -13.48
N PRO A 4 -5.80 4.81 -13.31
CA PRO A 4 -4.45 4.87 -12.75
C PRO A 4 -4.38 4.49 -11.26
N VAL A 5 -5.44 4.80 -10.49
CA VAL A 5 -5.51 4.51 -9.05
C VAL A 5 -5.72 3.03 -8.80
N VAL A 6 -6.67 2.41 -9.49
CA VAL A 6 -6.97 0.99 -9.35
C VAL A 6 -5.76 0.14 -9.74
N VAL A 7 -5.12 0.48 -10.86
CA VAL A 7 -3.92 -0.21 -11.34
C VAL A 7 -2.76 -0.08 -10.34
N ALA A 8 -2.57 1.10 -9.74
CA ALA A 8 -1.55 1.28 -8.71
C ALA A 8 -1.82 0.45 -7.45
N LEU A 9 -3.09 0.41 -6.99
CA LEU A 9 -3.48 -0.43 -5.85
C LEU A 9 -3.34 -1.93 -6.14
N ASP A 10 -3.65 -2.39 -7.35
CA ASP A 10 -3.43 -3.78 -7.77
C ASP A 10 -1.95 -4.15 -7.78
N ARG A 11 -1.10 -3.24 -8.24
CA ARG A 11 0.36 -3.41 -8.22
C ARG A 11 0.91 -3.42 -6.79
N ALA A 12 0.40 -2.56 -5.92
CA ALA A 12 0.76 -2.54 -4.50
C ALA A 12 0.41 -3.88 -3.85
N GLN A 13 -0.82 -4.38 -4.06
CA GLN A 13 -1.26 -5.67 -3.53
C GLN A 13 -0.42 -6.83 -4.07
N SER A 14 -0.15 -6.86 -5.37
CA SER A 14 0.68 -7.91 -5.99
C SER A 14 2.10 -7.92 -5.42
N THR A 15 2.68 -6.74 -5.18
CA THR A 15 4.02 -6.59 -4.59
C THR A 15 4.03 -7.06 -3.14
N LEU A 16 2.97 -6.78 -2.39
CA LEU A 16 2.81 -7.25 -1.03
C LEU A 16 2.71 -8.79 -0.96
N ASP A 17 1.97 -9.40 -1.88
CA ASP A 17 1.86 -10.86 -1.98
C ASP A 17 3.21 -11.51 -2.34
N GLU A 18 4.01 -10.88 -3.20
CA GLU A 18 5.38 -11.33 -3.50
C GLU A 18 6.30 -11.23 -2.29
N LEU A 19 6.16 -10.16 -1.50
CA LEU A 19 6.90 -9.96 -0.26
C LEU A 19 6.53 -11.01 0.80
N ASP A 20 5.24 -11.34 0.95
CA ASP A 20 4.76 -12.39 1.86
C ASP A 20 5.34 -13.77 1.51
N ARG A 21 5.32 -14.13 0.22
CA ARG A 21 5.91 -15.42 -0.25
C ARG A 21 7.42 -15.53 -0.02
N ARG A 22 8.12 -14.40 0.05
CA ARG A 22 9.59 -14.35 0.23
C ARG A 22 10.00 -14.08 1.67
N CYS A 23 9.05 -13.84 2.56
CA CYS A 23 9.30 -13.63 3.98
C CYS A 23 9.95 -14.90 4.58
N CYS A 24 11.03 -14.73 5.32
CA CYS A 24 11.71 -15.85 5.98
C CYS A 24 10.89 -16.45 7.14
N ASP A 25 9.84 -15.77 7.59
CA ASP A 25 8.91 -16.28 8.60
C ASP A 25 7.73 -16.95 7.89
N ALA A 26 7.59 -18.27 8.04
CA ALA A 26 6.62 -19.09 7.30
C ALA A 26 5.15 -18.89 7.75
N GLY A 27 4.90 -17.97 8.68
CA GLY A 27 3.58 -17.51 9.07
C GLY A 27 3.24 -16.18 8.42
N ARG A 28 1.98 -16.02 7.99
CA ARG A 28 1.41 -14.75 7.51
C ARG A 28 1.80 -13.65 8.49
N SER A 29 2.78 -12.81 8.13
CA SER A 29 3.30 -11.82 9.08
C SER A 29 2.13 -10.92 9.47
N PRO A 30 1.81 -10.77 10.78
CA PRO A 30 0.68 -9.94 11.19
C PRO A 30 0.81 -8.50 10.67
N ARG A 31 2.05 -8.04 10.44
CA ARG A 31 2.35 -6.75 9.82
C ARG A 31 2.01 -6.70 8.32
N LEU A 32 2.29 -7.78 7.57
CA LEU A 32 1.90 -7.88 6.15
C LEU A 32 0.39 -7.99 6.00
N ALA A 33 -0.26 -8.77 6.87
CA ALA A 33 -1.72 -8.87 6.90
C ALA A 33 -2.39 -7.53 7.22
N ALA A 34 -1.84 -6.76 8.17
CA ALA A 34 -2.32 -5.41 8.47
C ALA A 34 -2.16 -4.46 7.27
N LEU A 35 -1.02 -4.52 6.57
CA LEU A 35 -0.82 -3.71 5.37
C LEU A 35 -1.79 -4.09 4.24
N ALA A 36 -2.09 -5.38 4.05
CA ALA A 36 -3.07 -5.85 3.07
C ALA A 36 -4.49 -5.34 3.40
N ALA A 37 -4.87 -5.36 4.68
CA ALA A 37 -6.13 -4.78 5.13
C ALA A 37 -6.18 -3.28 4.84
N LYS A 38 -5.10 -2.54 5.15
CA LYS A 38 -5.00 -1.10 4.87
C LYS A 38 -5.10 -0.77 3.38
N LEU A 39 -4.46 -1.54 2.50
CA LEU A 39 -4.61 -1.38 1.04
C LEU A 39 -6.06 -1.60 0.57
N THR A 40 -6.78 -2.52 1.22
CA THR A 40 -8.21 -2.75 0.95
C THR A 40 -9.07 -1.58 1.42
N GLU A 41 -8.78 -1.01 2.59
CA GLU A 41 -9.44 0.20 3.09
C GLU A 41 -9.23 1.39 2.12
N ILE A 42 -7.99 1.64 1.69
CA ILE A 42 -7.67 2.68 0.70
C ILE A 42 -8.45 2.45 -0.60
N ARG A 43 -8.52 1.21 -1.08
CA ARG A 43 -9.31 0.87 -2.27
C ARG A 43 -10.78 1.19 -2.08
N HIS A 44 -11.38 0.83 -0.95
CA HIS A 44 -12.78 1.11 -0.67
C HIS A 44 -13.05 2.62 -0.59
N ALA A 45 -12.21 3.36 0.12
CA ALA A 45 -12.29 4.82 0.24
C ALA A 45 -12.18 5.50 -1.13
N ALA A 46 -11.23 5.07 -1.98
CA ALA A 46 -11.02 5.59 -3.33
C ALA A 46 -12.20 5.31 -4.30
N HIS A 47 -13.04 4.32 -3.99
CA HIS A 47 -14.20 3.93 -4.80
C HIS A 47 -15.55 4.43 -4.27
N GLN A 48 -15.58 5.12 -3.13
CA GLN A 48 -16.86 5.61 -2.60
C GLN A 48 -17.46 6.69 -3.52
N PRO A 49 -18.76 6.58 -3.88
CA PRO A 49 -19.41 7.51 -4.81
C PRO A 49 -19.62 8.91 -4.22
N VAL A 50 -19.55 9.04 -2.89
CA VAL A 50 -19.63 10.33 -2.17
C VAL A 50 -18.23 10.95 -1.97
N GLY A 51 -17.16 10.22 -2.35
CA GLY A 51 -15.77 10.57 -2.06
C GLY A 51 -15.47 10.38 -0.57
N ALA A 52 -14.37 9.69 -0.25
CA ALA A 52 -13.73 9.96 1.03
C ALA A 52 -13.26 11.41 0.99
N GLU A 53 -13.35 12.12 2.12
CA GLU A 53 -12.76 13.46 2.21
C GLU A 53 -11.27 13.33 1.84
N PRO A 54 -10.70 14.26 1.04
CA PRO A 54 -9.31 14.18 0.59
C PRO A 54 -8.32 13.94 1.74
N ASP A 55 -8.62 14.50 2.92
CA ASP A 55 -7.83 14.35 4.15
C ASP A 55 -7.87 12.91 4.71
N GLU A 56 -9.03 12.26 4.70
CA GLU A 56 -9.18 10.87 5.19
C GLU A 56 -8.37 9.88 4.35
N LEU A 57 -8.37 10.09 3.03
CA LEU A 57 -7.63 9.26 2.11
C LEU A 57 -6.12 9.51 2.18
N ASP A 58 -5.70 10.76 2.42
CA ASP A 58 -4.30 11.08 2.66
C ASP A 58 -3.79 10.42 3.95
N ASP A 59 -4.58 10.48 5.03
CA ASP A 59 -4.26 9.81 6.31
C ASP A 59 -4.08 8.30 6.12
N LEU A 60 -5.00 7.64 5.39
CA LEU A 60 -4.88 6.21 5.09
C LEU A 60 -3.62 5.88 4.28
N LEU A 61 -3.24 6.72 3.33
CA LEU A 61 -2.03 6.57 2.52
C LEU A 61 -0.76 6.79 3.34
N GLN A 62 -0.75 7.78 4.23
CA GLN A 62 0.36 8.03 5.16
C GLN A 62 0.55 6.87 6.12
N GLU A 63 -0.54 6.33 6.69
CA GLU A 63 -0.51 5.15 7.54
C GLU A 63 0.06 3.94 6.79
N ALA A 64 -0.39 3.68 5.55
CA ALA A 64 0.15 2.59 4.74
C ALA A 64 1.66 2.76 4.47
N GLY A 65 2.11 3.98 4.16
CA GLY A 65 3.52 4.30 3.99
C GLY A 65 4.35 4.03 5.25
N ALA A 66 3.84 4.41 6.43
CA ALA A 66 4.48 4.13 7.71
C ALA A 66 4.59 2.62 8.00
N MET A 67 3.54 1.85 7.68
CA MET A 67 3.55 0.38 7.81
C MET A 67 4.63 -0.25 6.91
N VAL A 68 4.77 0.22 5.67
CA VAL A 68 5.83 -0.22 4.75
C VAL A 68 7.22 0.08 5.33
N GLY A 69 7.44 1.28 5.88
CA GLY A 69 8.69 1.65 6.54
C GLY A 69 9.02 0.74 7.73
N ALA A 70 8.03 0.41 8.57
CA ALA A 70 8.21 -0.51 9.69
C ALA A 70 8.56 -1.95 9.24
N LEU A 71 7.97 -2.42 8.13
CA LEU A 71 8.27 -3.72 7.53
C LEU A 71 9.71 -3.80 7.01
N GLN A 72 10.23 -2.73 6.43
CA GLN A 72 11.59 -2.66 5.90
C GLN A 72 12.66 -2.95 6.98
N VAL A 73 12.40 -2.50 8.22
CA VAL A 73 13.27 -2.71 9.39
C VAL A 73 13.13 -4.13 9.95
N GLY A 74 11.92 -4.71 9.92
CA GLY A 74 11.60 -5.94 10.66
C GLY A 74 11.52 -7.25 9.86
N CYS A 75 11.44 -7.23 8.52
CA CYS A 75 11.25 -8.44 7.72
C CYS A 75 12.54 -8.93 7.06
N CYS A 76 12.97 -10.15 7.38
CA CYS A 76 14.07 -10.85 6.72
C CYS A 76 13.55 -11.45 5.42
N ALA A 77 13.94 -10.91 4.28
CA ALA A 77 13.68 -11.48 2.95
C ALA A 77 14.84 -11.07 2.02
N PRO A 78 15.46 -12.01 1.28
CA PRO A 78 16.51 -11.68 0.33
C PRO A 78 15.94 -10.82 -0.81
N ASN A 79 16.69 -9.81 -1.26
CA ASN A 79 16.27 -8.85 -2.30
C ASN A 79 14.92 -8.17 -2.02
N ARG A 80 14.60 -7.87 -0.76
CA ARG A 80 13.35 -7.21 -0.35
C ARG A 80 13.27 -5.70 -0.66
N LEU A 81 14.41 -5.02 -0.78
CA LEU A 81 14.47 -3.57 -0.94
C LEU A 81 13.73 -3.07 -2.20
N PRO A 82 13.87 -3.71 -3.38
CA PRO A 82 13.07 -3.36 -4.54
C PRO A 82 11.56 -3.48 -4.31
N LEU A 83 11.09 -4.51 -3.58
CA LEU A 83 9.66 -4.69 -3.31
C LEU A 83 9.10 -3.58 -2.42
N TYR A 84 9.86 -3.14 -1.41
CA TYR A 84 9.48 -1.97 -0.61
C TYR A 84 9.45 -0.68 -1.42
N ALA A 85 10.44 -0.48 -2.29
CA ALA A 85 10.47 0.68 -3.18
C ALA A 85 9.25 0.70 -4.12
N THR A 86 8.90 -0.44 -4.72
CA THR A 86 7.72 -0.57 -5.56
C THR A 86 6.43 -0.30 -4.78
N LEU A 87 6.29 -0.81 -3.55
CA LEU A 87 5.13 -0.51 -2.69
C LEU A 87 4.97 0.99 -2.45
N LEU A 88 6.04 1.67 -2.03
CA LEU A 88 6.01 3.12 -1.79
C LEU A 88 5.73 3.91 -3.07
N GLU A 89 6.30 3.50 -4.20
CA GLU A 89 6.05 4.14 -5.49
C GLU A 89 4.58 4.04 -5.91
N GLN A 90 3.95 2.86 -5.73
CA GLN A 90 2.53 2.71 -6.04
C GLN A 90 1.66 3.55 -5.12
N LEU A 91 1.96 3.61 -3.81
CA LEU A 91 1.23 4.49 -2.88
C LEU A 91 1.35 5.97 -3.29
N ASN A 92 2.53 6.41 -3.71
CA ASN A 92 2.74 7.78 -4.22
C ASN A 92 1.99 8.06 -5.54
N VAL A 93 1.81 7.05 -6.40
CA VAL A 93 0.96 7.18 -7.59
C VAL A 93 -0.50 7.38 -7.15
N VAL A 94 -0.99 6.56 -6.21
CA VAL A 94 -2.35 6.68 -5.67
C VAL A 94 -2.58 8.07 -5.07
N GLN A 95 -1.66 8.54 -4.23
CA GLN A 95 -1.74 9.87 -3.60
C GLN A 95 -1.84 10.99 -4.65
N ARG A 96 -0.91 11.06 -5.62
CA ARG A 96 -0.91 12.12 -6.65
C ARG A 96 -2.18 12.18 -7.49
N HIS A 97 -2.87 11.05 -7.67
CA HIS A 97 -4.09 10.99 -8.46
C HIS A 97 -5.37 11.28 -7.67
N LEU A 98 -5.33 11.14 -6.35
CA LEU A 98 -6.50 11.30 -5.47
C LEU A 98 -6.46 12.61 -4.67
N THR A 99 -5.27 13.08 -4.33
CA THR A 99 -4.99 14.41 -3.76
C THR A 99 -4.20 15.23 -4.78
N PRO A 100 -4.85 15.81 -5.81
CA PRO A 100 -4.19 16.82 -6.63
C PRO A 100 -3.82 17.97 -5.68
N MET A 101 -2.53 18.28 -5.59
CA MET A 101 -1.98 19.28 -4.68
C MET A 101 -2.87 20.53 -4.62
N HIS A 102 -3.37 20.81 -3.42
CA HIS A 102 -4.05 22.05 -3.08
C HIS A 102 -3.11 23.26 -3.22
#